data_AF-A0A838E136-F1
#
_entry.id   AF-A0A838E136-F1
#
_cell.length_a   1.000
_cell.length_b   1.000
_cell.length_c   1.000
_cell.angle_alpha   90.00
_cell.angle_beta   90.00
_cell.angle_gamma   90.00
#
_symmetry.space_group_name_H-M   'P 1'
#
loop_
_entity.id
_entity.type
_entity.pdbx_description
1 polymer ?
#
loop_
_entity_poly.entity_id
_entity_poly.type
_entity_poly.pdbx_seq_one_letter_code
_entity_poly.pdbx_strand_id
1 'polypeptide(L)'
;MVKATKTGSNSATIEFGTFPDSQLCHKDAGEPQINWVTYCPTTQFEVPANSIVTVVIKNYDSPTALVNDYFRQVHGTIGGTMLLNGKPVTEVGAGDAGHTFTLQSEPGTAYPLFVSVPLVGVADDAPKVNVEDQSYPKPNVISFQFRTGAPGTYVWHCYVPCGIDRKPPYGFSGPMATTGYMAGTMTVSSY
;
A
#
# COMPACT_ATOMS: atom_id res chain seq x y z
N MET A 1 -1.28 5.91 -13.82
CA MET A 1 -0.27 4.85 -13.58
C MET A 1 1.05 5.49 -13.21
N VAL A 2 1.71 5.00 -12.16
CA VAL A 2 3.06 5.42 -11.73
C VAL A 2 4.06 4.34 -12.10
N LYS A 3 5.16 4.76 -12.71
CA LYS A 3 6.24 3.88 -13.17
C LYS A 3 7.40 3.93 -12.19
N ALA A 4 7.93 2.78 -11.80
CA ALA A 4 9.10 2.69 -10.95
C ALA A 4 10.33 3.28 -11.65
N THR A 5 11.17 3.96 -10.86
CA THR A 5 12.43 4.54 -11.35
C THR A 5 13.53 3.49 -11.25
N LYS A 6 14.20 3.19 -12.37
CA LYS A 6 15.34 2.27 -12.36
C LYS A 6 16.48 2.82 -11.51
N THR A 7 17.01 1.97 -10.63
CA THR A 7 18.17 2.25 -9.77
C THR A 7 19.41 1.45 -10.16
N GLY A 8 19.28 0.58 -11.17
CA GLY A 8 20.36 -0.26 -11.70
C GLY A 8 19.81 -1.21 -12.76
N SER A 9 20.65 -2.11 -13.29
CA SER A 9 20.27 -2.99 -14.41
C SER A 9 19.07 -3.91 -14.10
N ASN A 10 18.97 -4.39 -12.86
CA ASN A 10 17.88 -5.27 -12.39
C ASN A 10 17.28 -4.76 -11.07
N SER A 11 17.18 -3.44 -10.92
CA SER A 11 16.60 -2.84 -9.71
C SER A 11 15.83 -1.56 -10.03
N ALA A 12 14.73 -1.35 -9.31
CA ALA A 12 13.95 -0.13 -9.39
C ALA A 12 13.35 0.24 -8.04
N THR A 13 12.97 1.50 -7.89
CA THR A 13 12.27 2.03 -6.72
C THR A 13 10.95 2.64 -7.14
N ILE A 14 9.90 2.38 -6.37
CA ILE A 14 8.60 3.03 -6.48
C ILE A 14 8.19 3.61 -5.14
N GLU A 15 7.67 4.83 -5.17
CA GLU A 15 7.22 5.56 -3.98
C GLU A 15 5.77 6.03 -4.16
N PHE A 16 4.98 5.87 -3.11
CA PHE A 16 3.60 6.35 -3.02
C PHE A 16 3.20 6.52 -1.54
N GLY A 17 1.98 6.99 -1.28
CA GLY A 17 1.49 7.19 0.09
C GLY A 17 0.05 6.77 0.28
N THR A 18 -0.32 6.52 1.53
CA THR A 18 -1.71 6.25 1.95
C THR A 18 -2.22 7.39 2.80
N PHE A 19 -3.45 7.82 2.53
CA PHE A 19 -4.04 9.02 3.11
C PHE A 19 -5.42 8.72 3.73
N PRO A 20 -5.79 9.44 4.81
CA PRO A 20 -7.09 9.28 5.48
C PRO A 20 -8.28 9.77 4.63
N ASP A 21 -8.02 10.54 3.59
CA ASP A 21 -8.98 11.11 2.65
C ASP A 21 -8.40 11.10 1.23
N SER A 22 -9.26 11.37 0.23
CA SER A 22 -8.89 11.24 -1.19
C SER A 22 -8.54 12.58 -1.84
N GLN A 23 -8.49 13.66 -1.08
CA GLN A 23 -8.39 15.03 -1.60
C GLN A 23 -7.12 15.25 -2.42
N LEU A 24 -6.01 14.57 -2.10
CA LEU A 24 -4.76 14.73 -2.84
C LEU A 24 -4.82 14.19 -4.28
N CYS A 25 -5.40 13.01 -4.50
CA CYS A 25 -5.39 12.35 -5.81
C CYS A 25 -6.76 12.21 -6.48
N HIS A 26 -7.83 12.64 -5.81
CA HIS A 26 -9.20 12.64 -6.31
C HIS A 26 -9.88 14.00 -6.05
N LYS A 27 -9.23 15.10 -6.43
CA LYS A 27 -9.69 16.49 -6.20
C LYS A 27 -11.12 16.77 -6.68
N ASP A 28 -11.56 16.06 -7.72
CA ASP A 28 -12.91 16.21 -8.32
C ASP A 28 -13.95 15.23 -7.73
N ALA A 29 -13.58 14.42 -6.73
CA ALA A 29 -14.51 13.50 -6.10
C ALA A 29 -15.60 14.26 -5.33
N GLY A 30 -16.85 13.80 -5.46
CA GLY A 30 -17.97 14.24 -4.64
C GLY A 30 -18.06 13.48 -3.32
N GLU A 31 -19.10 13.78 -2.54
CA GLU A 31 -19.44 12.99 -1.36
C GLU A 31 -20.11 11.65 -1.75
N PRO A 32 -19.76 10.53 -1.08
CA PRO A 32 -18.84 10.42 0.06
C PRO A 32 -17.35 10.24 -0.31
N GLN A 33 -17.03 10.12 -1.59
CA GLN A 33 -15.71 9.69 -2.09
C GLN A 33 -14.55 10.62 -1.73
N ILE A 34 -14.80 11.93 -1.60
CA ILE A 34 -13.75 12.89 -1.22
C ILE A 34 -13.15 12.60 0.17
N ASN A 35 -13.94 11.96 1.05
CA ASN A 35 -13.55 11.58 2.40
C ASN A 35 -13.08 10.12 2.52
N TRP A 36 -12.89 9.44 1.39
CA TRP A 36 -12.44 8.05 1.39
C TRP A 36 -10.93 7.94 1.53
N VAL A 37 -10.48 6.97 2.32
CA VAL A 37 -9.06 6.57 2.37
C VAL A 37 -8.57 6.15 0.99
N THR A 38 -7.31 6.44 0.67
CA THR A 38 -6.76 6.15 -0.67
C THR A 38 -5.24 5.94 -0.67
N TYR A 39 -4.75 5.31 -1.74
CA TYR A 39 -3.35 5.30 -2.15
C TYR A 39 -3.12 6.36 -3.25
N CYS A 40 -2.26 7.34 -2.96
CA CYS A 40 -1.90 8.41 -3.91
C CYS A 40 -0.45 8.27 -4.41
N PRO A 41 -0.14 8.74 -5.63
CA PRO A 41 -1.03 9.48 -6.53
C PRO A 41 -1.94 8.59 -7.39
N THR A 42 -1.80 7.27 -7.31
CA THR A 42 -2.61 6.30 -8.07
C THR A 42 -2.51 4.92 -7.44
N THR A 43 -3.43 4.03 -7.81
CA THR A 43 -3.39 2.61 -7.46
C THR A 43 -2.85 1.70 -8.56
N GLN A 44 -2.40 2.28 -9.68
CA GLN A 44 -1.89 1.56 -10.83
C GLN A 44 -0.39 1.74 -10.96
N PHE A 45 0.37 0.66 -10.80
CA PHE A 45 1.83 0.68 -10.75
C PHE A 45 2.47 -0.07 -11.91
N GLU A 46 3.62 0.37 -12.38
CA GLU A 46 4.43 -0.33 -13.38
C GLU A 46 5.86 -0.56 -12.86
N VAL A 47 6.32 -1.80 -12.80
CA VAL A 47 7.64 -2.19 -12.29
C VAL A 47 8.39 -3.05 -13.33
N PRO A 48 9.73 -3.06 -13.34
CA PRO A 48 10.46 -3.86 -14.31
C PRO A 48 10.38 -5.36 -14.01
N ALA A 49 10.37 -6.17 -15.05
CA ALA A 49 10.49 -7.63 -14.97
C ALA A 49 11.87 -8.07 -14.45
N ASN A 50 11.92 -9.27 -13.85
CA ASN A 50 13.13 -9.94 -13.38
C ASN A 50 14.06 -9.06 -12.52
N SER A 51 13.47 -8.20 -11.68
CA SER A 51 14.16 -7.14 -10.97
C SER A 51 13.87 -7.16 -9.48
N ILE A 52 14.77 -6.58 -8.69
CA ILE A 52 14.50 -6.23 -7.30
C ILE A 52 13.77 -4.89 -7.29
N VAL A 53 12.55 -4.88 -6.78
CA VAL A 53 11.75 -3.67 -6.62
C VAL A 53 11.81 -3.25 -5.16
N THR A 54 12.29 -2.03 -4.91
CA THR A 54 12.17 -1.37 -3.61
C THR A 54 10.88 -0.55 -3.60
N VAL A 55 9.97 -0.86 -2.70
CA VAL A 55 8.75 -0.08 -2.47
C VAL A 55 8.98 0.81 -1.26
N VAL A 56 8.55 2.06 -1.36
CA VAL A 56 8.50 3.01 -0.24
C VAL A 56 7.08 3.55 -0.13
N ILE A 57 6.43 3.30 1.01
CA ILE A 57 5.07 3.74 1.29
C ILE A 57 5.12 4.68 2.49
N LYS A 58 4.62 5.90 2.30
CA LYS A 58 4.40 6.86 3.39
C LYS A 58 2.95 6.72 3.86
N ASN A 59 2.73 6.15 5.04
CA ASN A 59 1.39 6.07 5.61
C ASN A 59 1.10 7.29 6.48
N TYR A 60 0.10 8.07 6.09
CA TYR A 60 -0.39 9.25 6.81
C TYR A 60 -1.67 8.98 7.61
N ASP A 61 -2.25 7.78 7.50
CA ASP A 61 -3.51 7.44 8.16
C ASP A 61 -3.27 6.73 9.50
N SER A 62 -4.27 6.83 10.37
CA SER A 62 -4.32 6.26 11.72
C SER A 62 -4.52 4.73 11.72
N PRO A 63 -4.18 4.02 12.82
CA PRO A 63 -4.48 2.60 12.97
C PRO A 63 -5.99 2.33 12.98
N THR A 64 -6.40 1.21 12.40
CA THR A 64 -7.81 0.77 12.37
C THR A 64 -8.02 -0.65 12.92
N ALA A 65 -6.91 -1.36 13.19
CA ALA A 65 -6.81 -2.75 13.61
C ALA A 65 -7.15 -3.79 12.53
N LEU A 66 -6.37 -4.86 12.52
CA LEU A 66 -6.56 -6.00 11.62
C LEU A 66 -7.74 -6.86 12.06
N VAL A 67 -8.51 -7.34 11.09
CA VAL A 67 -9.55 -8.37 11.31
C VAL A 67 -9.06 -9.79 11.05
N ASN A 68 -7.87 -9.95 10.46
CA ASN A 68 -7.22 -11.22 10.22
C ASN A 68 -5.71 -11.10 10.51
N ASP A 69 -5.25 -11.82 11.53
CA ASP A 69 -3.87 -11.80 12.01
C ASP A 69 -2.85 -12.24 10.96
N TYR A 70 -3.26 -12.98 9.92
CA TYR A 70 -2.37 -13.35 8.83
C TYR A 70 -1.67 -12.13 8.18
N PHE A 71 -2.40 -11.02 8.07
CA PHE A 71 -1.91 -9.78 7.45
C PHE A 71 -1.05 -8.91 8.38
N ARG A 72 -0.83 -9.33 9.63
CA ARG A 72 0.10 -8.64 10.55
C ARG A 72 1.56 -8.98 10.26
N GLN A 73 1.80 -10.06 9.53
CA GLN A 73 3.13 -10.56 9.19
C GLN A 73 3.56 -10.05 7.82
N VAL A 74 4.87 -9.88 7.64
CA VAL A 74 5.47 -9.53 6.35
C VAL A 74 5.68 -10.80 5.53
N HIS A 75 5.10 -10.85 4.33
CA HIS A 75 5.15 -12.00 3.43
C HIS A 75 5.75 -11.62 2.07
N GLY A 76 6.50 -12.54 1.46
CA GLY A 76 6.96 -12.41 0.07
C GLY A 76 8.04 -11.35 -0.18
N THR A 77 8.52 -10.68 0.86
CA THR A 77 9.64 -9.74 0.76
C THR A 77 10.99 -10.44 0.85
N ILE A 78 12.04 -9.79 0.37
CA ILE A 78 13.42 -10.26 0.53
C ILE A 78 13.74 -10.28 2.02
N GLY A 79 14.13 -11.46 2.54
CA GLY A 79 14.46 -11.65 3.94
C GLY A 79 13.26 -11.71 4.89
N GLY A 80 12.02 -11.68 4.38
CA GLY A 80 10.81 -11.74 5.21
C GLY A 80 10.65 -10.55 6.16
N THR A 81 11.21 -9.39 5.79
CA THR A 81 11.22 -8.17 6.60
C THR A 81 10.73 -6.97 5.78
N MET A 82 10.23 -5.96 6.48
CA MET A 82 10.14 -4.57 6.01
C MET A 82 10.99 -3.68 6.92
N LEU A 83 11.27 -2.46 6.47
CA LEU A 83 11.79 -1.38 7.29
C LEU A 83 10.63 -0.46 7.69
N LEU A 84 10.38 -0.33 8.99
CA LEU A 84 9.48 0.66 9.57
C LEU A 84 10.31 1.80 10.15
N ASN A 85 10.23 2.98 9.55
CA ASN A 85 11.04 4.15 9.91
C ASN A 85 12.54 3.80 10.00
N GLY A 86 13.03 3.00 9.05
CA GLY A 86 14.42 2.54 8.98
C GLY A 86 14.78 1.36 9.89
N LYS A 87 13.85 0.85 10.71
CA LYS A 87 14.08 -0.31 11.59
C LYS A 87 13.50 -1.59 10.98
N PRO A 88 14.26 -2.69 10.89
CA PRO A 88 13.73 -3.95 10.36
C PRO A 88 12.70 -4.56 11.29
N VAL A 89 11.58 -5.01 10.73
CA VAL A 89 10.50 -5.73 11.41
C VAL A 89 9.92 -6.81 10.50
N THR A 90 9.46 -7.90 11.09
CA THR A 90 8.84 -9.06 10.39
C THR A 90 7.33 -9.15 10.62
N GLU A 91 6.82 -8.45 11.63
CA GLU A 91 5.39 -8.33 11.92
C GLU A 91 5.10 -7.05 12.71
N VAL A 92 3.83 -6.71 12.85
CA VAL A 92 3.32 -5.58 13.66
C VAL A 92 2.25 -6.07 14.65
N GLY A 93 1.91 -5.27 15.65
CA GLY A 93 0.78 -5.58 16.52
C GLY A 93 -0.54 -5.56 15.74
N ALA A 94 -1.49 -6.42 16.12
CA ALA A 94 -2.78 -6.52 15.43
C ALA A 94 -3.58 -5.21 15.44
N GLY A 95 -3.39 -4.35 16.45
CA GLY A 95 -4.01 -3.04 16.56
C GLY A 95 -3.26 -1.91 15.85
N ASP A 96 -2.04 -2.16 15.36
CA ASP A 96 -1.14 -1.10 14.91
C ASP A 96 -1.29 -0.78 13.41
N ALA A 97 -1.85 -1.68 12.63
CA ALA A 97 -2.01 -1.48 11.19
C ALA A 97 -3.13 -0.48 10.89
N GLY A 98 -2.82 0.50 10.04
CA GLY A 98 -3.83 1.35 9.37
C GLY A 98 -4.30 0.72 8.07
N HIS A 99 -3.36 0.14 7.31
CA HIS A 99 -3.54 -0.39 5.96
C HIS A 99 -2.64 -1.60 5.72
N THR A 100 -2.84 -2.31 4.61
CA THR A 100 -1.85 -3.27 4.07
C THR A 100 -1.65 -3.01 2.60
N PHE A 101 -0.45 -3.27 2.10
CA PHE A 101 -0.22 -3.47 0.67
C PHE A 101 -0.09 -4.98 0.41
N THR A 102 -1.12 -5.60 -0.17
CA THR A 102 -1.09 -7.03 -0.50
C THR A 102 -1.23 -7.24 -1.99
N LEU A 103 -0.12 -7.57 -2.64
CA LEU A 103 0.01 -7.93 -4.04
C LEU A 103 -0.20 -9.44 -4.21
N GLN A 104 -1.03 -9.82 -5.17
CA GLN A 104 -1.32 -11.21 -5.48
C GLN A 104 -1.49 -11.43 -6.97
N SER A 105 -1.12 -12.62 -7.41
CA SER A 105 -1.36 -13.07 -8.78
C SER A 105 -2.76 -13.63 -8.94
N GLU A 106 -3.23 -13.68 -10.19
CA GLU A 106 -4.41 -14.48 -10.51
C GLU A 106 -4.16 -15.98 -10.22
N PRO A 107 -5.17 -16.71 -9.73
CA PRO A 107 -5.07 -18.15 -9.52
C PRO A 107 -4.63 -18.89 -10.79
N GLY A 108 -3.70 -19.85 -10.63
CA GLY A 108 -3.24 -20.70 -11.73
C GLY A 108 -2.15 -20.09 -12.63
N THR A 109 -1.63 -18.90 -12.33
CA THR A 109 -0.43 -18.40 -13.02
C THR A 109 0.78 -19.32 -12.80
N ALA A 110 1.63 -19.45 -13.82
CA ALA A 110 2.82 -20.30 -13.78
C ALA A 110 3.87 -19.82 -12.76
N TYR A 111 3.91 -18.51 -12.50
CA TYR A 111 4.87 -17.87 -11.60
C TYR A 111 4.11 -16.99 -10.59
N PRO A 112 3.50 -17.58 -9.55
CA PRO A 112 2.73 -16.82 -8.58
C PRO A 112 3.64 -15.90 -7.76
N LEU A 113 3.30 -14.62 -7.77
CA LEU A 113 3.81 -13.60 -6.88
C LEU A 113 2.77 -13.31 -5.80
N PHE A 114 3.22 -13.34 -4.54
CA PHE A 114 2.47 -12.89 -3.39
C PHE A 114 3.39 -12.05 -2.49
N VAL A 115 3.01 -10.82 -2.19
CA VAL A 115 3.72 -9.92 -1.28
C VAL A 115 2.69 -9.26 -0.39
N SER A 116 2.82 -9.35 0.93
CA SER A 116 1.89 -8.71 1.86
C SER A 116 2.66 -8.00 2.96
N VAL A 117 2.40 -6.71 3.12
CA VAL A 117 3.10 -5.85 4.07
C VAL A 117 2.08 -5.01 4.85
N PRO A 118 2.05 -5.11 6.19
CA PRO A 118 1.23 -4.22 7.01
C PRO A 118 1.83 -2.82 7.05
N LEU A 119 0.97 -1.81 7.00
CA LEU A 119 1.35 -0.40 7.08
C LEU A 119 0.91 0.13 8.44
N VAL A 120 1.89 0.40 9.32
CA VAL A 120 1.64 0.89 10.67
C VAL A 120 1.01 2.28 10.61
N GLY A 121 -0.14 2.42 11.27
CA GLY A 121 -0.88 3.66 11.41
C GLY A 121 -0.10 4.72 12.19
N VAL A 122 -0.37 5.98 11.89
CA VAL A 122 0.26 7.11 12.57
C VAL A 122 -0.46 7.41 13.88
N ALA A 123 0.28 7.72 14.94
CA ALA A 123 -0.30 8.10 16.23
C ALA A 123 -1.07 9.44 16.12
N ASP A 124 -2.14 9.59 16.90
CA ASP A 124 -3.01 10.77 16.88
C ASP A 124 -2.28 12.07 17.23
N ASP A 125 -1.22 11.98 18.02
CA ASP A 125 -0.39 13.10 18.48
C ASP A 125 0.84 13.37 17.60
N ALA A 126 0.96 12.69 16.45
CA ALA A 126 2.08 12.89 15.55
C ALA A 126 2.16 14.35 15.04
N PRO A 127 3.37 14.94 14.97
CA PRO A 127 3.56 16.29 14.43
C PRO A 127 2.96 16.41 13.03
N LYS A 128 2.35 17.55 12.70
CA LYS A 128 1.80 17.79 11.36
C LYS A 128 2.89 18.17 10.36
N VAL A 129 2.70 17.76 9.11
CA VAL A 129 3.49 18.12 7.93
C VAL A 129 2.55 18.55 6.82
N ASN A 130 3.01 19.45 5.94
CA ASN A 130 2.25 19.80 4.75
C ASN A 130 2.61 18.85 3.60
N VAL A 131 1.60 18.30 2.94
CA VAL A 131 1.72 17.57 1.67
C VAL A 131 0.88 18.34 0.67
N GLU A 132 1.53 18.92 -0.34
CA GLU A 132 0.91 19.94 -1.19
C GLU A 132 0.29 21.07 -0.36
N ASP A 133 -1.00 21.33 -0.54
CA ASP A 133 -1.82 22.35 0.14
C ASP A 133 -2.57 21.82 1.36
N GLN A 134 -2.36 20.56 1.74
CA GLN A 134 -3.07 19.87 2.80
C GLN A 134 -2.17 19.56 3.99
N SER A 135 -2.75 19.48 5.20
CA SER A 135 -2.04 19.20 6.45
C SER A 135 -2.31 17.78 6.93
N TYR A 136 -1.26 16.96 7.01
CA TYR A 136 -1.35 15.56 7.44
C TYR A 136 -0.42 15.29 8.62
N PRO A 137 -0.63 14.23 9.42
CA PRO A 137 0.36 13.83 10.43
C PRO A 137 1.66 13.36 9.75
N LYS A 138 2.80 13.52 10.41
CA LYS A 138 4.09 13.02 9.91
C LYS A 138 3.97 11.51 9.69
N PRO A 139 4.25 11.01 8.48
CA PRO A 139 3.93 9.64 8.14
C PRO A 139 4.89 8.66 8.81
N ASN A 140 4.40 7.43 9.02
CA ASN A 140 5.29 6.29 9.12
C ASN A 140 5.80 5.94 7.72
N VAL A 141 7.09 5.72 7.57
CA VAL A 141 7.71 5.30 6.31
C VAL A 141 7.97 3.81 6.36
N ILE A 142 7.31 3.08 5.47
CA ILE A 142 7.45 1.64 5.30
C ILE A 142 8.23 1.39 4.01
N SER A 143 9.32 0.63 4.07
CA SER A 143 10.06 0.22 2.88
C SER A 143 10.33 -1.27 2.87
N PHE A 144 10.19 -1.91 1.71
CA PHE A 144 10.46 -3.33 1.56
C PHE A 144 10.92 -3.62 0.14
N GLN A 145 11.54 -4.79 -0.04
CA GLN A 145 11.98 -5.26 -1.33
C GLN A 145 11.31 -6.58 -1.68
N PHE A 146 10.98 -6.77 -2.95
CA PHE A 146 10.56 -8.06 -3.50
C PHE A 146 11.16 -8.26 -4.88
N ARG A 147 11.13 -9.51 -5.36
CA ARG A 147 11.61 -9.86 -6.70
C ARG A 147 10.43 -10.02 -7.64
N THR A 148 10.46 -9.32 -8.77
CA THR A 148 9.54 -9.57 -9.87
C THR A 148 10.05 -10.74 -10.73
N GLY A 149 9.11 -11.45 -11.36
CA GLY A 149 9.40 -12.47 -12.35
C GLY A 149 9.20 -11.96 -13.77
N ALA A 150 8.68 -12.84 -14.64
CA ALA A 150 8.31 -12.50 -16.00
C ALA A 150 7.22 -11.40 -16.05
N PRO A 151 7.10 -10.71 -17.21
CA PRO A 151 6.03 -9.75 -17.42
C PRO A 151 4.64 -10.33 -17.14
N GLY A 152 3.75 -9.50 -16.60
CA GLY A 152 2.40 -9.91 -16.22
C GLY A 152 1.66 -8.81 -15.47
N THR A 153 0.38 -9.03 -15.22
CA THR A 153 -0.46 -8.13 -14.44
C THR A 153 -0.88 -8.82 -13.16
N TYR A 154 -0.79 -8.07 -12.07
CA TYR A 154 -1.09 -8.52 -10.72
C TYR A 154 -2.10 -7.55 -10.12
N VAL A 155 -2.93 -8.05 -9.22
CA VAL A 155 -3.85 -7.21 -8.45
C VAL A 155 -3.27 -6.99 -7.07
N TRP A 156 -3.55 -5.83 -6.49
CA TRP A 156 -3.26 -5.61 -5.09
C TRP A 156 -4.49 -5.05 -4.38
N HIS A 157 -4.58 -5.36 -3.09
CA HIS A 157 -5.71 -4.98 -2.25
C HIS A 157 -5.24 -4.66 -0.83
N CYS A 158 -5.96 -3.76 -0.15
CA CYS A 158 -5.79 -3.52 1.27
C CYS A 158 -6.75 -4.41 2.08
N TYR A 159 -6.20 -5.30 2.92
CA TYR A 159 -6.96 -6.23 3.75
C TYR A 159 -7.22 -5.74 5.17
N VAL A 160 -7.13 -4.42 5.39
CA VAL A 160 -7.59 -3.78 6.62
C VAL A 160 -8.91 -3.08 6.30
N PRO A 161 -10.05 -3.44 6.92
CA PRO A 161 -11.27 -2.67 6.76
C PRO A 161 -11.04 -1.31 7.44
N CYS A 162 -10.86 -0.27 6.63
CA CYS A 162 -10.53 1.08 7.05
C CYS A 162 -11.44 2.10 6.36
N GLY A 163 -11.46 3.34 6.85
CA GLY A 163 -12.42 4.35 6.42
C GLY A 163 -13.73 4.34 7.24
N ILE A 164 -14.71 5.13 6.80
CA ILE A 164 -15.95 5.41 7.55
C ILE A 164 -16.87 4.19 7.68
N ASP A 165 -16.79 3.25 6.73
CA ASP A 165 -17.61 2.06 6.63
C ASP A 165 -16.90 0.78 7.13
N ARG A 166 -15.78 0.93 7.85
CA ARG A 166 -15.00 -0.20 8.36
C ARG A 166 -15.72 -1.17 9.30
N LYS A 167 -16.83 -0.75 9.92
CA LYS A 167 -17.55 -1.57 10.92
C LYS A 167 -18.54 -2.54 10.23
N PRO A 168 -18.77 -3.73 10.79
CA PRO A 168 -19.84 -4.62 10.35
C PRO A 168 -21.19 -3.89 10.25
N PRO A 169 -22.04 -4.20 9.24
CA PRO A 169 -21.90 -5.28 8.25
C PRO A 169 -21.03 -4.92 7.02
N TYR A 170 -20.47 -3.71 6.97
CA TYR A 170 -19.91 -3.12 5.75
C TYR A 170 -18.47 -3.55 5.47
N GLY A 171 -17.57 -3.45 6.47
CA GLY A 171 -16.24 -4.05 6.43
C GLY A 171 -15.37 -3.59 5.26
N PHE A 172 -15.39 -4.35 4.15
CA PHE A 172 -14.64 -4.11 2.91
C PHE A 172 -15.45 -3.41 1.80
N SER A 173 -16.49 -2.65 2.15
CA SER A 173 -17.22 -1.83 1.17
C SER A 173 -16.52 -0.51 0.85
N GLY A 174 -17.19 0.36 0.08
CA GLY A 174 -16.74 1.74 -0.16
C GLY A 174 -15.32 1.80 -0.74
N PRO A 175 -14.38 2.53 -0.11
CA PRO A 175 -13.01 2.65 -0.63
C PRO A 175 -12.31 1.29 -0.78
N MET A 176 -12.64 0.34 0.10
CA MET A 176 -12.05 -0.99 0.10
C MET A 176 -12.48 -1.83 -1.10
N ALA A 177 -13.69 -1.63 -1.61
CA ALA A 177 -14.19 -2.32 -2.80
C ALA A 177 -13.93 -1.54 -4.11
N THR A 178 -13.40 -0.32 -4.04
CA THR A 178 -13.31 0.58 -5.20
C THR A 178 -11.89 0.67 -5.72
N THR A 179 -11.66 0.13 -6.92
CA THR A 179 -10.41 0.31 -7.67
C THR A 179 -10.14 1.80 -7.84
N GLY A 180 -8.93 2.23 -7.50
CA GLY A 180 -8.56 3.65 -7.49
C GLY A 180 -8.43 4.22 -6.09
N TYR A 181 -8.92 3.53 -5.05
CA TYR A 181 -8.75 3.91 -3.66
C TYR A 181 -7.84 2.89 -2.95
N MET A 182 -8.40 1.78 -2.49
CA MET A 182 -7.69 0.80 -1.64
C MET A 182 -7.41 -0.52 -2.36
N ALA A 183 -7.59 -0.51 -3.68
CA ALA A 183 -7.33 -1.61 -4.57
C ALA A 183 -6.81 -1.11 -5.92
N GLY A 184 -5.99 -1.92 -6.58
CA GLY A 184 -5.47 -1.58 -7.88
C GLY A 184 -4.67 -2.69 -8.53
N THR A 185 -3.80 -2.29 -9.45
CA THR A 185 -3.02 -3.22 -10.27
C THR A 185 -1.54 -2.86 -10.26
N MET A 186 -0.72 -3.88 -10.43
CA MET A 186 0.70 -3.75 -10.72
C MET A 186 1.00 -4.48 -12.02
N THR A 187 1.57 -3.78 -12.99
CA THR A 187 2.08 -4.33 -14.22
C THR A 187 3.58 -4.54 -14.10
N VAL A 188 4.03 -5.76 -14.39
CA VAL A 188 5.43 -6.11 -14.56
C VAL A 188 5.73 -6.12 -16.05
N SER A 189 6.73 -5.37 -16.50
CA SER A 189 7.04 -5.20 -17.93
C SER A 189 8.56 -5.02 -18.17
N SER A 190 9.01 -5.13 -19.42
CA SER A 190 10.44 -5.19 -19.77
C SER A 190 11.09 -3.82 -20.09
N TYR A 191 10.53 -2.70 -19.62
CA TYR A 191 11.07 -1.37 -19.93
C TYR A 191 12.41 -1.10 -19.27
#